data_AF-A6R4V1-F1
#
_entry.id   AF-A6R4V1-F1
#
_cell.length_a   1.000
_cell.length_b   1.000
_cell.length_c   1.000
_cell.angle_alpha   90.00
_cell.angle_beta   90.00
_cell.angle_gamma   90.00
#
_symmetry.space_group_name_H-M   'P 1'
#
loop_
_entity.id
_entity.type
_entity.pdbx_description
1 polymer ?
#
loop_
_entity_poly.entity_id
_entity_poly.type
_entity_poly.pdbx_seq_one_letter_code
_entity_poly.pdbx_strand_id
1 'polypeptide(L)' 'MSKQIKEFFSKVRKNYDVAKKLGATFTSGNRILPSQTTKNGADYQLRLDAGELVDRRYQNIVLQVTSQAKNTG' A
#
# COMPACT_ATOMS: atom_id res chain seq x y z
N MET A 1 13.01 11.48 -4.26
CA MET A 1 11.74 10.85 -3.84
C MET A 1 10.77 11.93 -3.42
N SER A 2 9.51 11.89 -3.84
CA SER A 2 8.51 12.89 -3.43
C SER A 2 8.26 12.82 -1.92
N LYS A 3 7.87 13.96 -1.33
CA LYS A 3 7.58 14.08 0.10
C LYS A 3 6.50 13.08 0.55
N GLN A 4 5.46 12.92 -0.27
CA GLN A 4 4.32 12.06 -0.02
C GLN A 4 4.70 10.56 0.01
N ILE A 5 5.60 10.13 -0.88
CA ILE A 5 6.11 8.75 -0.87
C ILE A 5 6.92 8.51 0.42
N LYS A 6 7.78 9.45 0.80
CA LYS A 6 8.60 9.34 2.02
C LYS A 6 7.72 9.29 3.27
N GLU A 7 6.72 10.16 3.37
CA GLU A 7 5.76 10.18 4.47
C GLU A 7 4.92 8.91 4.53
N PHE A 8 4.46 8.40 3.39
CA PHE A 8 3.73 7.14 3.30
C PHE A 8 4.55 5.98 3.89
N PHE A 9 5.76 5.74 3.37
CA PHE A 9 6.60 4.66 3.88
C PHE A 9 7.00 4.86 5.34
N SER A 10 7.22 6.11 5.78
CA SER A 10 7.49 6.41 7.19
C SER A 10 6.31 6.05 8.10
N LYS A 11 5.09 6.43 7.73
CA LYS A 11 3.87 6.10 8.50
C LYS A 11 3.60 4.60 8.48
N VAL A 12 3.73 3.97 7.32
CA VAL A 12 3.48 2.54 7.15
C VAL A 12 4.49 1.71 7.95
N ARG A 13 5.79 2.03 7.91
CA ARG A 13 6.80 1.33 8.72
C ARG A 13 6.61 1.52 10.23
N LYS A 14 6.07 2.67 10.66
CA LYS A 14 5.78 2.95 12.06
C LYS A 14 4.55 2.21 12.57
N ASN A 15 3.52 2.08 11.73
CA ASN A 15 2.20 1.57 12.13
C ASN A 15 1.97 0.11 11.73
N TYR A 16 2.80 -0.45 10.85
CA TYR A 16 2.67 -1.82 10.34
C TYR A 16 4.02 -2.54 10.31
N ASP A 17 3.97 -3.83 10.60
CA ASP A 17 5.05 -4.75 10.27
C ASP A 17 5.04 -5.01 8.76
N VAL A 18 5.81 -4.21 8.02
CA VAL A 18 5.87 -4.24 6.55
C VAL A 18 6.40 -5.59 6.04
N ALA A 19 7.38 -6.18 6.72
CA ALA A 19 7.95 -7.46 6.31
C ALA A 19 6.90 -8.57 6.42
N LYS A 20 6.19 -8.63 7.54
CA LYS A 20 5.10 -9.58 7.74
C LYS A 20 3.95 -9.36 6.76
N LYS A 21 3.63 -8.09 6.46
CA LYS A 21 2.56 -7.75 5.54
C LYS A 21 2.91 -8.05 4.09
N LEU A 22 4.16 -7.88 3.65
CA LEU A 22 4.58 -8.23 2.29
C LEU A 22 4.77 -9.74 2.11
N GLY A 23 5.13 -10.46 3.17
CA GLY A 23 5.29 -11.92 3.15
C GLY A 23 3.99 -12.73 3.28
N ALA A 24 2.86 -12.08 3.51
CA ALA A 24 1.57 -12.76 3.56
C ALA A 24 1.06 -13.09 2.15
N THR A 25 0.28 -14.16 2.03
CA THR A 25 -0.34 -14.55 0.75
C THR A 25 -1.53 -13.63 0.45
N PHE A 26 -1.50 -12.93 -0.67
CA PHE A 26 -2.62 -12.13 -1.15
C PHE A 26 -3.13 -12.65 -2.49
N THR A 27 -4.45 -12.55 -2.69
CA THR A 27 -5.04 -12.66 -4.02
C THR A 27 -4.71 -11.41 -4.84
N SER A 28 -4.55 -11.57 -6.15
CA SER A 28 -4.40 -10.42 -7.06
C SER A 28 -5.57 -9.43 -6.86
N GLY A 29 -5.25 -8.14 -6.83
CA GLY A 29 -6.19 -7.05 -6.58
C GLY A 29 -6.39 -6.69 -5.11
N ASN A 30 -5.91 -7.49 -4.15
CA ASN A 30 -6.09 -7.16 -2.72
C ASN A 30 -5.12 -6.10 -2.24
N ARG A 31 -5.61 -5.24 -1.34
CA ARG A 31 -4.77 -4.25 -0.66
C ARG A 31 -3.86 -4.92 0.36
N ILE A 32 -2.56 -4.72 0.21
CA ILE A 32 -1.53 -5.17 1.15
C ILE A 32 -1.42 -4.16 2.29
N LEU A 33 -1.25 -2.87 1.96
CA LEU A 33 -1.04 -1.79 2.90
C LEU A 33 -1.65 -0.46 2.43
N PRO A 34 -2.08 0.42 3.34
CA PRO A 34 -2.45 0.12 4.73
C PRO A 34 -3.73 -0.74 4.76
N SER A 35 -4.04 -1.39 5.89
CA SER A 35 -5.28 -2.20 5.99
C SER A 35 -6.51 -1.40 5.53
N GLN A 36 -7.41 -2.05 4.79
CA GLN A 36 -8.61 -1.42 4.24
C GLN A 36 -9.60 -1.08 5.35
N THR A 37 -9.45 0.11 5.94
CA THR A 37 -10.37 0.70 6.91
C THR A 37 -10.71 2.11 6.48
N THR A 38 -11.88 2.61 6.90
CA THR A 38 -12.36 3.96 6.58
C THR A 38 -11.39 5.03 7.07
N LYS A 39 -10.76 4.81 8.23
CA LYS A 39 -9.75 5.70 8.80
C LYS A 39 -8.47 5.74 7.95
N ASN A 40 -7.97 4.58 7.53
CA ASN A 40 -6.75 4.51 6.73
C ASN A 40 -6.95 5.05 5.31
N GLY A 41 -8.15 4.95 4.76
CA GLY A 41 -8.44 5.57 3.48
C GLY A 41 -8.31 7.10 3.51
N ALA A 42 -8.64 7.73 4.64
CA ALA A 42 -8.49 9.18 4.83
C ALA A 42 -7.07 9.60 5.25
N ASP A 43 -6.39 8.77 6.06
CA ASP A 43 -5.06 9.11 6.63
C ASP A 43 -3.89 8.86 5.65
N TYR A 44 -4.10 8.04 4.62
CA TYR A 44 -3.08 7.65 3.65
C TYR A 44 -3.49 8.04 2.22
N GLN A 45 -2.62 8.80 1.55
CA GLN A 45 -2.80 9.17 0.14
C GLN A 45 -2.31 8.09 -0.83
N LEU A 46 -1.50 7.15 -0.35
CA LEU A 46 -0.94 6.04 -1.14
C LEU A 46 -1.38 4.70 -0.52
N ARG A 47 -1.41 3.66 -1.35
CA ARG A 47 -1.64 2.27 -0.96
C ARG A 47 -0.74 1.33 -1.78
N LEU A 48 -0.44 0.17 -1.20
CA LEU A 48 0.21 -0.95 -1.85
C LEU A 48 -0.82 -2.04 -2.04
N ASP A 49 -1.00 -2.47 -3.28
CA ASP A 49 -1.92 -3.52 -3.67
C ASP A 49 -1.12 -4.68 -4.30
N ALA A 50 -1.59 -5.90 -4.06
CA ALA A 50 -1.08 -7.10 -4.71
C ALA A 50 -1.56 -7.09 -6.15
N GLY A 51 -0.64 -6.93 -7.09
CA GLY A 51 -0.90 -7.03 -8.52
C GLY A 51 -0.95 -8.48 -8.98
N GLU A 52 -0.82 -8.64 -10.30
CA GLU A 52 -0.86 -9.94 -10.94
C GLU A 52 0.36 -10.82 -10.59
N LEU A 53 0.15 -12.12 -10.73
CA LEU A 53 1.19 -13.12 -10.59
C LEU A 53 1.97 -13.21 -11.91
N VAL A 54 3.21 -12.75 -11.92
CA VAL A 54 4.13 -12.85 -13.05
C VAL A 54 4.79 -14.22 -13.02
N ASP A 55 4.77 -14.91 -14.17
CA ASP A 55 5.37 -16.23 -14.39
C ASP A 55 4.94 -17.30 -13.36
N ARG A 56 3.75 -17.12 -12.77
CA ARG A 56 3.22 -17.94 -11.66
C ARG A 56 4.14 -18.05 -10.43
N ARG A 57 5.13 -17.17 -10.32
CA ARG A 57 6.20 -17.26 -9.31
C ARG A 57 6.37 -15.97 -8.51
N TYR A 58 6.16 -14.82 -9.13
CA TYR A 58 6.37 -13.53 -8.51
C TYR A 58 5.04 -12.77 -8.43
N GLN A 59 4.70 -12.26 -7.26
CA GLN A 59 3.55 -11.36 -7.15
C GLN A 59 4.03 -9.93 -7.34
N ASN A 60 3.45 -9.22 -8.31
CA ASN A 60 3.70 -7.80 -8.46
C ASN A 60 3.15 -7.03 -7.26
N ILE A 61 3.89 -6.03 -6.79
CA ILE A 61 3.41 -5.09 -5.79
C ILE A 61 3.22 -3.75 -6.47
N VAL A 62 2.00 -3.24 -6.45
CA VAL A 62 1.63 -2.00 -7.13
C VAL A 62 1.45 -0.90 -6.11
N LEU A 63 2.19 0.19 -6.25
CA LEU A 63 1.96 1.43 -5.50
C LEU A 63 0.92 2.26 -6.25
N GLN A 64 -0.22 2.48 -5.60
CA GLN A 64 -1.34 3.25 -6.14
C GLN A 64 -1.69 4.45 -5.26
N VAL A 65 -2.31 5.46 -5.88
CA VAL A 65 -2.94 6.56 -5.16
C VAL A 65 -4.29 6.10 -4.64
N THR A 66 -4.65 6.49 -3.41
CA THR A 66 -5.98 6.17 -2.87
C THR A 66 -7.04 7.03 -3.53
N SER A 67 -8.25 6.51 -3.72
CA SER A 67 -9.37 7.29 -4.26
C SER A 67 -9.81 8.44 -3.34
N GLN A 68 -9.40 8.39 -2.08
CA GLN A 68 -9.66 9.41 -1.06
C GLN A 68 -8.48 10.38 -0.89
N ALA A 69 -7.43 10.24 -1.72
CA ALA A 69 -6.29 11.14 -1.69
C ALA A 69 -6.76 12.57 -2.02
N LYS A 70 -6.52 13.48 -1.07
CA LYS A 70 -6.80 14.90 -1.26
C LYS A 70 -5.55 15.57 -1.81
N ASN A 71 -5.71 16.37 -2.86
CA ASN A 71 -4.65 17.24 -3.32
C ASN A 71 -4.51 18.40 -2.33
N THR A 72 -3.56 18.31 -1.42
CA THR A 72 -3.23 19.37 -0.45
C THR A 72 -2.06 20.20 -0.97
N GLY A 73 -2.19 20.69 -2.20
CA GLY A 73 -1.17 21.49 -2.90
C GLY A 73 -0.65 22.64 -2.05
#